data_AF-A0A847CCM0-F1
#
_entry.id   AF-A0A847CCM0-F1
#
_cell.length_a   1.000
_cell.length_b   1.000
_cell.length_c   1.000
_cell.angle_alpha   90.00
_cell.angle_beta   90.00
_cell.angle_gamma   90.00
#
_symmetry.space_group_name_H-M   'P 1'
#
loop_
_entity.id
_entity.type
_entity.pdbx_description
1 polymer ?
#
loop_
_entity_poly.entity_id
_entity_poly.type
_entity_poly.pdbx_seq_one_letter_code
_entity_poly.pdbx_strand_id
1 'polypeptide(L)'
;MYKGAPSIPDLPCVFANKEDCSTLEITTEDSVLNVQVVLIYVVFNNIDCIVRSTKITNLSKKNISIKKALSLSFDMDNDDFDVITLHGSWARERHICRHSLHLGKQGVVSMRGESSHQEHPFMAITSKNASENEGLVYGMNFIYSGNFIADAQLNQFNSVRLLMGINPENFCWQLKENESFYTPQAVLTFSDKGLNGMSQAFHNLYRNHLIRGEYKNKIRPILINNWEATYFNFTTEKLLDIAKEASKRGIEMLVMDDGWFGKRNSDNCSLGDWFVNEEKIKGGLKHLVEEVNKCGLKF
;
A
#
# COMPACT_ATOMS: atom_id res chain seq x y z
N MET A 1 -18.80 -14.71 13.94
CA MET A 1 -18.65 -13.24 13.94
C MET A 1 -18.12 -12.80 15.29
N TYR A 2 -17.18 -11.85 15.34
CA TYR A 2 -16.61 -11.32 16.59
C TYR A 2 -16.28 -9.83 16.44
N LYS A 3 -15.93 -9.18 17.56
CA LYS A 3 -15.57 -7.75 17.61
C LYS A 3 -14.08 -7.52 17.37
N GLY A 4 -13.75 -6.43 16.68
CA GLY A 4 -12.37 -6.06 16.33
C GLY A 4 -11.87 -6.69 15.03
N ALA A 5 -10.70 -6.24 14.58
CA ALA A 5 -10.05 -6.71 13.35
C ALA A 5 -8.93 -7.72 13.69
N PRO A 6 -8.84 -8.87 13.02
CA PRO A 6 -7.77 -9.82 13.24
C PRO A 6 -6.43 -9.30 12.71
N SER A 7 -5.34 -9.59 13.43
CA SER A 7 -4.00 -9.45 12.89
C SER A 7 -3.71 -10.53 11.84
N ILE A 8 -2.96 -10.18 10.81
CA ILE A 8 -2.43 -11.14 9.84
C ILE A 8 -0.92 -11.31 10.12
N PRO A 9 -0.44 -12.54 10.38
CA PRO A 9 0.99 -12.79 10.59
C PRO A 9 1.83 -12.24 9.44
N ASP A 10 2.90 -11.53 9.78
CA ASP A 10 3.93 -11.02 8.87
C ASP A 10 3.44 -10.09 7.74
N LEU A 11 2.21 -9.60 7.81
CA LEU A 11 1.63 -8.71 6.81
C LEU A 11 1.10 -7.40 7.41
N PRO A 12 1.26 -6.27 6.71
CA PRO A 12 0.54 -5.05 7.04
C PRO A 12 -0.96 -5.33 6.94
N CYS A 13 -1.69 -4.94 7.97
CA CYS A 13 -3.12 -5.17 8.08
C CYS A 13 -3.76 -4.09 8.92
N VAL A 14 -5.06 -3.88 8.67
CA VAL A 14 -5.87 -2.96 9.47
C VAL A 14 -5.98 -3.45 10.91
N PHE A 15 -6.07 -2.51 11.83
CA PHE A 15 -6.29 -2.72 13.25
C PHE A 15 -7.44 -1.85 13.73
N ALA A 16 -8.21 -2.33 14.70
CA ALA A 16 -9.30 -1.54 15.28
C ALA A 16 -9.60 -2.02 16.69
N ASN A 17 -10.13 -1.12 17.53
CA ASN A 17 -10.67 -1.53 18.81
C ASN A 17 -11.94 -2.37 18.62
N LYS A 18 -12.32 -3.13 19.65
CA LYS A 18 -13.52 -3.99 19.61
C LYS A 18 -14.82 -3.20 19.35
N GLU A 19 -14.81 -1.90 19.63
CA GLU A 19 -15.97 -1.02 19.45
C GLU A 19 -16.05 -0.40 18.04
N ASP A 20 -14.96 -0.39 17.27
CA ASP A 20 -14.88 0.33 16.00
C ASP A 20 -15.30 -0.54 14.80
N CYS A 21 -15.13 -1.86 14.91
CA CYS A 21 -15.43 -2.79 13.82
C CYS A 21 -15.87 -4.16 14.33
N SER A 22 -16.46 -4.95 13.41
CA SER A 22 -16.77 -6.35 13.62
C SER A 22 -16.21 -7.19 12.47
N THR A 23 -15.81 -8.42 12.77
CA THR A 23 -15.29 -9.37 11.78
C THR A 23 -16.24 -10.55 11.62
N LEU A 24 -16.57 -10.87 10.37
CA LEU A 24 -17.24 -12.09 9.96
C LEU A 24 -16.20 -13.02 9.31
N GLU A 25 -16.16 -14.26 9.78
CA GLU A 25 -15.39 -15.32 9.16
C GLU A 25 -16.37 -16.37 8.63
N ILE A 26 -16.20 -16.73 7.36
CA ILE A 26 -16.97 -17.79 6.70
C ILE A 26 -16.00 -18.91 6.37
N THR A 27 -16.14 -20.04 7.07
CA THR A 27 -15.34 -21.23 6.83
C THR A 27 -15.96 -22.06 5.72
N THR A 28 -15.13 -22.40 4.73
CA THR A 28 -15.48 -23.30 3.63
C THR A 28 -14.43 -24.41 3.56
N GLU A 29 -14.83 -25.59 3.09
CA GLU A 29 -13.95 -26.76 3.07
C GLU A 29 -14.07 -27.49 1.73
N ASP A 30 -12.93 -27.94 1.21
CA ASP A 30 -12.85 -28.89 0.10
C ASP A 30 -12.60 -30.28 0.68
N SER A 31 -13.62 -31.14 0.63
CA SER A 31 -13.56 -32.50 1.17
C SER A 31 -12.68 -33.45 0.38
N VAL A 32 -12.31 -33.11 -0.86
CA VAL A 32 -11.46 -33.94 -1.73
C VAL A 32 -9.99 -33.67 -1.44
N LEU A 33 -9.61 -32.39 -1.36
CA LEU A 33 -8.24 -31.98 -1.05
C LEU A 33 -7.96 -31.88 0.45
N ASN A 34 -8.99 -31.90 1.29
CA ASN A 34 -8.94 -31.62 2.72
C ASN A 34 -8.27 -30.26 3.01
N VAL A 35 -8.83 -29.21 2.39
CA VAL A 35 -8.39 -27.81 2.55
C VAL A 35 -9.50 -27.02 3.18
N GLN A 36 -9.17 -26.21 4.17
CA GLN A 36 -10.07 -25.23 4.74
C GLN A 36 -9.72 -23.84 4.21
N VAL A 37 -10.74 -23.09 3.78
CA VAL A 37 -10.62 -21.71 3.35
C VAL A 37 -11.55 -20.84 4.19
N VAL A 38 -10.97 -19.95 4.98
CA VAL A 38 -11.71 -18.97 5.79
C VAL A 38 -11.71 -17.63 5.07
N LEU A 39 -12.89 -17.17 4.66
CA LEU A 39 -13.12 -15.85 4.09
C LEU A 39 -13.36 -14.85 5.23
N ILE A 40 -12.52 -13.83 5.33
CA ILE A 40 -12.52 -12.86 6.42
C ILE A 40 -13.08 -11.52 5.90
N TYR A 41 -14.06 -10.96 6.60
CA TYR A 41 -14.70 -9.68 6.30
C TYR A 41 -14.68 -8.81 7.54
N VAL A 42 -13.98 -7.68 7.50
CA VAL A 42 -13.96 -6.67 8.57
C VAL A 42 -14.80 -5.48 8.14
N VAL A 43 -15.82 -5.15 8.92
CA VAL A 43 -16.76 -4.05 8.67
C VAL A 43 -16.61 -3.01 9.76
N PHE A 44 -16.39 -1.75 9.38
CA PHE A 44 -16.22 -0.63 10.30
C PHE A 44 -17.56 0.08 10.53
N ASN A 45 -17.83 0.48 11.78
CA ASN A 45 -19.15 1.01 12.14
C ASN A 45 -19.42 2.40 11.52
N ASN A 46 -18.38 3.23 11.37
CA ASN A 46 -18.49 4.64 10.98
C ASN A 46 -17.66 4.99 9.74
N ILE A 47 -17.23 3.98 8.98
CA ILE A 47 -16.43 4.15 7.77
C ILE A 47 -16.97 3.18 6.73
N ASP A 48 -17.35 3.70 5.56
CA ASP A 48 -17.94 2.93 4.46
C ASP A 48 -16.90 2.06 3.74
N CYS A 49 -16.22 1.19 4.49
CA CYS A 49 -15.20 0.27 4.02
C CYS A 49 -15.46 -1.15 4.56
N ILE A 50 -15.33 -2.13 3.68
CA ILE A 50 -15.23 -3.55 4.01
C ILE A 50 -13.83 -4.02 3.64
N VAL A 51 -13.11 -4.57 4.61
CA VAL A 51 -11.77 -5.13 4.39
C VAL A 51 -11.87 -6.64 4.30
N ARG A 52 -11.29 -7.22 3.24
CA ARG A 52 -11.35 -8.65 2.97
C ARG A 52 -9.96 -9.28 2.86
N SER A 53 -9.86 -10.50 3.35
CA SER A 53 -8.70 -11.38 3.18
C SER A 53 -9.13 -12.83 3.28
N THR A 54 -8.24 -13.75 2.93
CA THR A 54 -8.49 -15.18 2.97
C THR A 54 -7.39 -15.89 3.73
N LYS A 55 -7.76 -16.85 4.59
CA LYS A 55 -6.83 -17.81 5.19
C LYS A 55 -7.08 -19.19 4.58
N ILE A 56 -6.04 -19.82 4.07
CA ILE A 56 -6.08 -21.15 3.48
C ILE A 56 -5.26 -22.08 4.36
N THR A 57 -5.85 -23.15 4.88
CA THR A 57 -5.18 -24.12 5.75
C THR A 57 -5.23 -25.50 5.12
N ASN A 58 -4.08 -26.16 5.02
CA ASN A 58 -3.98 -27.53 4.52
C ASN A 58 -4.19 -28.52 5.68
N LEU A 59 -5.33 -29.21 5.69
CA LEU A 59 -5.64 -30.24 6.68
C LEU A 59 -5.29 -31.65 6.17
N SER A 60 -4.71 -31.75 4.98
CA SER A 60 -4.28 -33.01 4.37
C SER A 60 -2.84 -33.35 4.75
N LYS A 61 -2.48 -34.64 4.59
CA LYS A 61 -1.10 -35.14 4.75
C LYS A 61 -0.21 -34.87 3.53
N LYS A 62 -0.76 -34.30 2.45
CA LYS A 62 -0.02 -34.04 1.21
C LYS A 62 0.28 -32.56 1.10
N ASN A 63 1.40 -32.21 0.49
CA ASN A 63 1.69 -30.81 0.18
C ASN A 63 0.73 -30.30 -0.90
N ILE A 64 0.25 -29.08 -0.74
CA ILE A 64 -0.66 -28.41 -1.68
C ILE A 64 0.02 -27.17 -2.23
N SER A 65 -0.04 -26.97 -3.55
CA SER A 65 0.49 -25.78 -4.20
C SER A 65 -0.62 -24.78 -4.48
N ILE A 66 -0.59 -23.64 -3.82
CA ILE A 66 -1.50 -22.53 -4.13
C ILE A 66 -0.93 -21.77 -5.33
N LYS A 67 -1.61 -21.88 -6.48
CA LYS A 67 -1.23 -21.18 -7.72
C LYS A 67 -1.89 -19.81 -7.88
N LYS A 68 -2.97 -19.56 -7.12
CA LYS A 68 -3.71 -18.30 -7.13
C LYS A 68 -4.48 -18.17 -5.83
N ALA A 69 -4.32 -17.05 -5.13
CA ALA A 69 -5.11 -16.69 -3.96
C ALA A 69 -5.38 -15.19 -3.99
N LEU A 70 -6.58 -14.81 -4.42
CA LEU A 70 -7.02 -13.42 -4.42
C LEU A 70 -7.66 -13.06 -3.09
N SER A 71 -7.55 -11.79 -2.71
CA SER A 71 -8.08 -11.26 -1.46
C SER A 71 -9.53 -10.79 -1.59
N LEU A 72 -9.95 -10.44 -2.80
CA LEU A 72 -11.27 -9.92 -3.12
C LEU A 72 -11.82 -10.58 -4.38
N SER A 73 -13.09 -10.97 -4.31
CA SER A 73 -13.96 -11.25 -5.46
C SER A 73 -15.34 -10.71 -5.15
N PHE A 74 -15.80 -9.72 -5.91
CA PHE A 74 -17.08 -9.04 -5.70
C PHE A 74 -17.86 -9.00 -7.01
N ASP A 75 -19.03 -9.62 -7.03
CA ASP A 75 -19.91 -9.69 -8.19
C ASP A 75 -21.08 -8.73 -8.00
N MET A 76 -21.46 -8.02 -9.06
CA MET A 76 -22.58 -7.10 -9.08
C MET A 76 -23.20 -7.01 -10.48
N ASP A 77 -24.40 -6.43 -10.55
CA ASP A 77 -25.02 -6.10 -11.84
C ASP A 77 -24.28 -4.92 -12.49
N ASN A 78 -24.17 -4.93 -13.83
CA ASN A 78 -23.59 -3.82 -14.56
C ASN A 78 -24.58 -2.64 -14.62
N ASP A 79 -24.08 -1.43 -14.31
CA ASP A 79 -24.81 -0.16 -14.44
C ASP A 79 -24.06 0.79 -15.41
N ASP A 80 -23.61 0.24 -16.53
CA ASP A 80 -22.80 0.91 -17.55
C ASP A 80 -21.56 1.63 -16.99
N PHE A 81 -20.82 0.94 -16.12
CA PHE A 81 -19.73 1.56 -15.38
C PHE A 81 -18.57 2.05 -16.27
N ASP A 82 -17.91 3.11 -15.82
CA ASP A 82 -16.53 3.40 -16.18
C ASP A 82 -15.57 2.78 -15.17
N VAL A 83 -14.36 2.43 -15.62
CA VAL A 83 -13.23 2.00 -14.77
C VAL A 83 -12.27 3.17 -14.61
N ILE A 84 -11.78 3.37 -13.38
CA ILE A 84 -10.72 4.30 -13.04
C ILE A 84 -9.51 3.53 -12.52
N THR A 85 -8.34 3.81 -13.09
CA THR A 85 -7.03 3.32 -12.63
C THR A 85 -6.04 4.48 -12.51
N LEU A 86 -4.89 4.22 -11.88
CA LEU A 86 -3.84 5.21 -11.67
C LEU A 86 -2.55 4.74 -12.35
N HIS A 87 -2.33 5.23 -13.56
CA HIS A 87 -1.24 4.82 -14.45
C HIS A 87 -0.09 5.83 -14.43
N GLY A 88 1.13 5.42 -14.73
CA GLY A 88 2.25 6.35 -14.85
C GLY A 88 3.60 5.73 -15.17
N SER A 89 4.65 6.41 -14.73
CA SER A 89 6.03 5.93 -14.72
C SER A 89 6.82 6.76 -13.71
N TRP A 90 8.10 6.44 -13.52
CA TRP A 90 9.02 7.26 -12.74
C TRP A 90 8.93 8.74 -13.15
N ALA A 91 8.82 9.62 -12.16
CA ALA A 91 8.66 11.07 -12.28
C ALA A 91 7.33 11.55 -12.91
N ARG A 92 6.34 10.65 -13.06
CA ARG A 92 5.00 10.95 -13.62
C ARG A 92 3.95 9.92 -13.15
N GLU A 93 3.92 9.63 -11.86
CA GLU A 93 3.12 8.55 -11.29
C GLU A 93 1.63 8.92 -11.14
N ARG A 94 0.76 7.89 -11.21
CA ARG A 94 -0.65 7.94 -10.77
C ARG A 94 -1.53 8.98 -11.47
N HIS A 95 -1.37 9.15 -12.78
CA HIS A 95 -2.35 9.86 -13.59
C HIS A 95 -3.66 9.07 -13.61
N ILE A 96 -4.77 9.78 -13.42
CA ILE A 96 -6.12 9.20 -13.48
C ILE A 96 -6.41 8.80 -14.93
N CYS A 97 -6.60 7.51 -15.16
CA CYS A 97 -7.11 6.97 -16.42
C CYS A 97 -8.55 6.53 -16.20
N ARG A 98 -9.48 7.02 -17.03
CA ARG A 98 -10.90 6.69 -16.96
C ARG A 98 -11.39 6.25 -18.34
N HIS A 99 -12.05 5.10 -18.40
CA HIS A 99 -12.64 4.58 -19.64
C HIS A 99 -13.85 3.70 -19.34
N SER A 100 -14.75 3.52 -20.30
CA SER A 100 -15.90 2.65 -20.12
C SER A 100 -15.50 1.18 -19.97
N LEU A 101 -16.22 0.47 -19.09
CA LEU A 101 -16.13 -0.98 -18.95
C LEU A 101 -16.76 -1.63 -20.19
N HIS A 102 -16.12 -2.68 -20.71
CA HIS A 102 -16.62 -3.41 -21.87
C HIS A 102 -16.51 -4.93 -21.63
N LEU A 103 -17.13 -5.74 -22.50
CA LEU A 103 -17.05 -7.19 -22.39
C LEU A 103 -15.60 -7.67 -22.33
N GLY A 104 -15.32 -8.61 -21.42
CA GLY A 104 -13.98 -9.13 -21.18
C GLY A 104 -13.38 -8.69 -19.85
N LYS A 105 -12.05 -8.59 -19.80
CA LYS A 105 -11.29 -8.23 -18.59
C LYS A 105 -10.58 -6.92 -18.81
N GLN A 106 -10.67 -6.02 -17.85
CA GLN A 106 -9.99 -4.72 -17.87
C GLN A 106 -9.38 -4.48 -16.49
N GLY A 107 -8.10 -4.18 -16.45
CA GLY A 107 -7.44 -3.91 -15.20
C GLY A 107 -5.95 -3.70 -15.30
N VAL A 108 -5.31 -3.73 -14.14
CA VAL A 108 -3.91 -3.36 -13.97
C VAL A 108 -3.20 -4.37 -13.07
N VAL A 109 -1.92 -4.56 -13.35
CA VAL A 109 -1.09 -5.54 -12.66
C VAL A 109 0.32 -4.99 -12.41
N SER A 110 1.00 -5.54 -11.41
CA SER A 110 2.45 -5.47 -11.32
C SER A 110 3.06 -6.87 -11.23
N MET A 111 4.22 -7.03 -11.87
CA MET A 111 5.07 -8.23 -11.87
C MET A 111 6.53 -7.90 -11.56
N ARG A 112 6.80 -6.73 -10.95
CA ARG A 112 8.15 -6.17 -10.78
C ARG A 112 8.81 -6.48 -9.44
N GLY A 113 8.14 -7.25 -8.57
CA GLY A 113 8.52 -7.44 -7.16
C GLY A 113 8.07 -6.29 -6.25
N GLU A 114 7.47 -5.25 -6.82
CA GLU A 114 6.94 -4.06 -6.14
C GLU A 114 5.54 -3.72 -6.68
N SER A 115 4.80 -2.87 -5.96
CA SER A 115 3.52 -2.32 -6.44
C SER A 115 3.69 -1.50 -7.73
N SER A 116 4.83 -0.84 -7.91
CA SER A 116 5.30 -0.17 -9.14
C SER A 116 4.89 1.30 -9.34
N HIS A 117 5.64 1.96 -10.21
CA HIS A 117 5.36 3.31 -10.72
C HIS A 117 4.34 3.30 -11.86
N GLN A 118 4.24 2.18 -12.59
CA GLN A 118 3.45 2.05 -13.80
C GLN A 118 1.97 1.90 -13.50
N GLU A 119 1.66 1.11 -12.47
CA GLU A 119 0.29 0.85 -12.05
C GLU A 119 0.19 0.90 -10.53
N HIS A 120 -0.80 1.63 -10.01
CA HIS A 120 -1.07 1.63 -8.58
C HIS A 120 -1.99 0.46 -8.19
N PRO A 121 -1.83 -0.15 -7.00
CA PRO A 121 -2.73 -1.18 -6.46
C PRO A 121 -4.09 -0.62 -6.00
N PHE A 122 -4.76 0.10 -6.92
CA PHE A 122 -6.06 0.73 -6.76
C PHE A 122 -6.83 0.63 -8.08
N MET A 123 -8.14 0.43 -7.96
CA MET A 123 -9.08 0.58 -9.07
C MET A 123 -10.41 1.03 -8.51
N ALA A 124 -11.16 1.83 -9.27
CA ALA A 124 -12.55 2.09 -8.98
C ALA A 124 -13.42 1.79 -10.21
N ILE A 125 -14.68 1.47 -9.97
CA ILE A 125 -15.73 1.53 -11.01
C ILE A 125 -16.75 2.59 -10.61
N THR A 126 -17.26 3.33 -11.59
CA THR A 126 -18.13 4.47 -11.34
C THR A 126 -19.28 4.52 -12.31
N SER A 127 -20.43 5.03 -11.89
CA SER A 127 -21.47 5.46 -12.84
C SER A 127 -20.88 6.46 -13.85
N LYS A 128 -21.37 6.49 -15.10
CA LYS A 128 -20.80 7.33 -16.18
C LYS A 128 -20.72 8.82 -15.85
N ASN A 129 -21.66 9.32 -15.05
CA ASN A 129 -21.71 10.73 -14.68
C ASN A 129 -21.08 11.02 -13.30
N ALA A 130 -20.45 10.03 -12.67
CA ALA A 130 -19.77 10.25 -11.40
C ALA A 130 -18.70 11.33 -11.53
N SER A 131 -18.73 12.28 -10.62
CA SER A 131 -17.77 13.37 -10.52
C SER A 131 -17.06 13.30 -9.17
N GLU A 132 -16.30 14.34 -8.83
CA GLU A 132 -15.72 14.47 -7.50
C GLU A 132 -16.77 14.49 -6.39
N ASN A 133 -17.98 15.01 -6.63
CA ASN A 133 -18.95 15.30 -5.57
C ASN A 133 -20.26 14.52 -5.66
N GLU A 134 -20.51 13.80 -6.74
CA GLU A 134 -21.75 13.06 -6.96
C GLU A 134 -21.53 11.79 -7.77
N GLY A 135 -22.51 10.89 -7.73
CA GLY A 135 -22.52 9.63 -8.46
C GLY A 135 -21.97 8.45 -7.66
N LEU A 136 -22.30 7.26 -8.14
CA LEU A 136 -21.93 6.00 -7.52
C LEU A 136 -20.47 5.65 -7.85
N VAL A 137 -19.72 5.27 -6.83
CA VAL A 137 -18.31 4.86 -6.92
C VAL A 137 -18.08 3.65 -6.03
N TYR A 138 -17.53 2.58 -6.60
CA TYR A 138 -16.98 1.45 -5.86
C TYR A 138 -15.47 1.47 -6.01
N GLY A 139 -14.75 1.68 -4.91
CA GLY A 139 -13.29 1.74 -4.88
C GLY A 139 -12.68 0.48 -4.27
N MET A 140 -11.59 -0.01 -4.83
CA MET A 140 -10.78 -1.06 -4.24
C MET A 140 -9.30 -0.67 -4.14
N ASN A 141 -8.66 -1.03 -3.02
CA ASN A 141 -7.22 -0.81 -2.79
C ASN A 141 -6.59 -2.01 -2.08
N PHE A 142 -5.35 -2.34 -2.44
CA PHE A 142 -4.65 -3.51 -1.91
C PHE A 142 -3.59 -3.12 -0.89
N ILE A 143 -3.72 -3.62 0.36
CA ILE A 143 -2.73 -3.44 1.42
C ILE A 143 -1.60 -4.45 1.20
N TYR A 144 -0.78 -4.19 0.17
CA TYR A 144 0.37 -4.99 -0.22
C TYR A 144 1.31 -4.18 -1.10
N SER A 145 2.61 -4.46 -0.99
CA SER A 145 3.66 -3.68 -1.67
C SER A 145 4.39 -4.45 -2.77
N GLY A 146 3.97 -5.68 -3.09
CA GLY A 146 4.58 -6.52 -4.13
C GLY A 146 3.71 -6.64 -5.39
N ASN A 147 3.88 -7.76 -6.10
CA ASN A 147 3.10 -8.08 -7.29
C ASN A 147 1.60 -8.17 -6.97
N PHE A 148 0.78 -7.44 -7.73
CA PHE A 148 -0.66 -7.40 -7.54
C PHE A 148 -1.42 -7.53 -8.86
N ILE A 149 -2.70 -7.86 -8.75
CA ILE A 149 -3.70 -7.74 -9.81
C ILE A 149 -4.92 -7.01 -9.27
N ALA A 150 -5.46 -6.08 -10.05
CA ALA A 150 -6.77 -5.47 -9.87
C ALA A 150 -7.51 -5.58 -11.22
N ASP A 151 -8.68 -6.20 -11.25
CA ASP A 151 -9.34 -6.58 -12.51
C ASP A 151 -10.86 -6.41 -12.38
N ALA A 152 -11.49 -5.83 -13.40
CA ALA A 152 -12.93 -5.75 -13.58
C ALA A 152 -13.31 -6.59 -14.81
N GLN A 153 -14.30 -7.47 -14.66
CA GLN A 153 -14.71 -8.37 -15.73
C GLN A 153 -16.20 -8.23 -16.02
N LEU A 154 -16.55 -7.76 -17.22
CA LEU A 154 -17.94 -7.77 -17.71
C LEU A 154 -18.18 -9.07 -18.50
N ASN A 155 -19.15 -9.86 -18.06
CA ASN A 155 -19.46 -11.16 -18.63
C ASN A 155 -20.63 -11.12 -19.65
N GLN A 156 -20.91 -12.27 -20.27
CA GLN A 156 -21.98 -12.42 -21.27
C GLN A 156 -23.41 -12.21 -20.73
N PHE A 157 -23.58 -12.15 -19.41
CA PHE A 157 -24.87 -11.92 -18.74
C PHE A 157 -25.01 -10.48 -18.22
N ASN A 158 -24.13 -9.57 -18.63
CA ASN A 158 -24.11 -8.19 -18.18
C ASN A 158 -23.89 -8.04 -16.66
N SER A 159 -23.10 -8.95 -16.06
CA SER A 159 -22.65 -8.83 -14.67
C SER A 159 -21.16 -8.47 -14.62
N VAL A 160 -20.79 -7.70 -13.61
CA VAL A 160 -19.41 -7.26 -13.34
C VAL A 160 -18.82 -8.06 -12.19
N ARG A 161 -17.60 -8.55 -12.36
CA ARG A 161 -16.78 -9.14 -11.30
C ARG A 161 -15.54 -8.30 -11.05
N LEU A 162 -15.39 -7.78 -9.84
CA LEU A 162 -14.17 -7.13 -9.37
C LEU A 162 -13.29 -8.12 -8.63
N LEU A 163 -11.99 -8.12 -8.95
CA LEU A 163 -10.98 -8.99 -8.39
C LEU A 163 -9.79 -8.16 -7.92
N MET A 164 -9.23 -8.51 -6.76
CA MET A 164 -7.99 -7.92 -6.28
C MET A 164 -7.20 -8.90 -5.42
N GLY A 165 -5.88 -8.94 -5.59
CA GLY A 165 -5.00 -9.77 -4.78
C GLY A 165 -3.58 -9.86 -5.32
N ILE A 166 -2.82 -10.84 -4.82
CA ILE A 166 -1.49 -11.16 -5.32
C ILE A 166 -1.61 -11.59 -6.79
N ASN A 167 -0.73 -11.07 -7.65
CA ASN A 167 -0.70 -11.47 -9.05
C ASN A 167 -0.40 -12.99 -9.16
N PRO A 168 -1.26 -13.78 -9.84
CA PRO A 168 -1.01 -15.21 -10.00
C PRO A 168 0.16 -15.56 -10.92
N GLU A 169 0.63 -14.62 -11.75
CA GLU A 169 1.75 -14.88 -12.67
C GLU A 169 3.03 -15.20 -11.88
N ASN A 170 3.62 -16.38 -12.17
CA ASN A 170 4.77 -16.94 -11.43
C ASN A 170 4.59 -17.07 -9.91
N PHE A 171 3.35 -17.08 -9.42
CA PHE A 171 3.04 -17.33 -8.02
C PHE A 171 2.78 -18.82 -7.77
N CYS A 172 3.52 -19.41 -6.83
CA CYS A 172 3.29 -20.78 -6.36
C CYS A 172 3.72 -20.90 -4.89
N TRP A 173 2.76 -21.01 -3.99
CA TRP A 173 3.03 -21.20 -2.56
C TRP A 173 2.84 -22.67 -2.18
N GLN A 174 3.90 -23.31 -1.68
CA GLN A 174 3.80 -24.67 -1.14
C GLN A 174 3.27 -24.61 0.30
N LEU A 175 2.12 -25.24 0.53
CA LEU A 175 1.44 -25.33 1.82
C LEU A 175 1.55 -26.76 2.35
N LYS A 176 2.36 -26.98 3.39
CA LYS A 176 2.53 -28.30 4.01
C LYS A 176 1.35 -28.63 4.93
N GLU A 177 1.32 -29.87 5.42
CA GLU A 177 0.34 -30.32 6.42
C GLU A 177 0.28 -29.36 7.62
N ASN A 178 -0.93 -28.94 7.98
CA ASN A 178 -1.26 -27.98 9.05
C ASN A 178 -0.71 -26.56 8.89
N GLU A 179 -0.04 -26.23 7.78
CA GLU A 179 0.36 -24.85 7.49
C GLU A 179 -0.84 -24.02 7.00
N SER A 180 -0.76 -22.71 7.23
CA SER A 180 -1.74 -21.74 6.75
C SER A 180 -1.08 -20.65 5.91
N PHE A 181 -1.74 -20.28 4.81
CA PHE A 181 -1.39 -19.13 3.98
C PHE A 181 -2.45 -18.04 4.17
N TYR A 182 -1.99 -16.79 4.34
CA TYR A 182 -2.86 -15.63 4.43
C TYR A 182 -2.67 -14.75 3.20
N THR A 183 -3.78 -14.34 2.57
CA THR A 183 -3.71 -13.28 1.57
C THR A 183 -3.58 -11.91 2.27
N PRO A 184 -2.90 -10.92 1.65
CA PRO A 184 -2.95 -9.54 2.13
C PRO A 184 -4.38 -9.00 2.08
N GLN A 185 -4.65 -7.89 2.77
CA GLN A 185 -6.00 -7.32 2.79
C GLN A 185 -6.31 -6.50 1.54
N ALA A 186 -7.50 -6.69 0.97
CA ALA A 186 -8.10 -5.79 0.00
C ALA A 186 -9.19 -4.98 0.69
N VAL A 187 -9.18 -3.67 0.50
CA VAL A 187 -10.19 -2.74 0.99
C VAL A 187 -11.17 -2.46 -0.13
N LEU A 188 -12.47 -2.64 0.12
CA LEU A 188 -13.56 -2.26 -0.75
C LEU A 188 -14.33 -1.12 -0.09
N THR A 189 -14.65 -0.07 -0.82
CA THR A 189 -15.49 1.05 -0.36
C THR A 189 -16.58 1.34 -1.38
N PHE A 190 -17.67 1.94 -0.90
CA PHE A 190 -18.75 2.45 -1.71
C PHE A 190 -19.02 3.90 -1.34
N SER A 191 -19.30 4.73 -2.34
CA SER A 191 -19.70 6.13 -2.17
C SER A 191 -20.84 6.46 -3.12
N ASP A 192 -21.89 7.06 -2.58
CA ASP A 192 -22.96 7.72 -3.32
C ASP A 192 -22.72 9.24 -3.49
N LYS A 193 -21.58 9.73 -2.99
CA LYS A 193 -21.17 11.15 -2.96
C LYS A 193 -19.94 11.39 -3.83
N GLY A 194 -19.80 10.66 -4.93
CA GLY A 194 -18.70 10.80 -5.88
C GLY A 194 -17.35 10.35 -5.34
N LEU A 195 -16.29 10.74 -6.06
CA LEU A 195 -14.90 10.34 -5.81
C LEU A 195 -14.34 10.92 -4.50
N ASN A 196 -14.79 12.10 -4.07
CA ASN A 196 -14.40 12.67 -2.77
C ASN A 196 -14.90 11.80 -1.62
N GLY A 197 -16.15 11.31 -1.67
CA GLY A 197 -16.69 10.42 -0.65
C GLY A 197 -15.86 9.12 -0.53
N MET A 198 -15.54 8.50 -1.67
CA MET A 198 -14.67 7.33 -1.75
C MET A 198 -13.28 7.61 -1.14
N SER A 199 -12.65 8.71 -1.54
CA SER A 199 -11.30 9.07 -1.10
C SER A 199 -11.26 9.36 0.40
N GLN A 200 -12.27 10.06 0.93
CA GLN A 200 -12.41 10.33 2.35
C GLN A 200 -12.61 9.06 3.17
N ALA A 201 -13.37 8.07 2.66
CA ALA A 201 -13.52 6.77 3.31
C ALA A 201 -12.17 6.04 3.42
N PHE A 202 -11.39 5.98 2.34
CA PHE A 202 -10.02 5.46 2.37
C PHE A 202 -9.12 6.23 3.34
N HIS A 203 -9.11 7.56 3.27
CA HIS A 203 -8.29 8.41 4.15
C HIS A 203 -8.62 8.18 5.63
N ASN A 204 -9.90 8.10 5.97
CA ASN A 204 -10.36 7.86 7.33
C ASN A 204 -9.98 6.46 7.80
N LEU A 205 -10.18 5.43 6.98
CA LEU A 205 -9.75 4.07 7.29
C LEU A 205 -8.24 4.03 7.54
N TYR A 206 -7.42 4.53 6.63
CA TYR A 206 -5.97 4.38 6.73
C TYR A 206 -5.36 5.20 7.86
N ARG A 207 -5.83 6.44 8.04
CA ARG A 207 -5.38 7.30 9.14
C ARG A 207 -5.69 6.64 10.48
N ASN A 208 -6.89 6.08 10.64
CA ASN A 208 -7.34 5.59 11.94
C ASN A 208 -6.95 4.13 12.22
N HIS A 209 -6.88 3.30 11.18
CA HIS A 209 -6.84 1.84 11.31
C HIS A 209 -5.73 1.15 10.52
N LEU A 210 -4.81 1.86 9.85
CA LEU A 210 -3.68 1.22 9.15
C LEU A 210 -2.33 1.83 9.53
N ILE A 211 -2.21 3.15 9.49
CA ILE A 211 -0.98 3.86 9.84
C ILE A 211 -0.71 3.71 11.33
N ARG A 212 0.52 3.31 11.68
CA ARG A 212 0.98 3.08 13.05
C ARG A 212 2.08 4.07 13.43
N GLY A 213 2.43 4.08 14.71
CA GLY A 213 3.56 4.85 15.23
C GLY A 213 3.20 6.28 15.63
N GLU A 214 4.17 6.95 16.26
CA GLU A 214 3.97 8.25 16.90
C GLU A 214 3.65 9.40 15.91
N TYR A 215 4.02 9.25 14.63
CA TYR A 215 3.84 10.28 13.60
C TYR A 215 2.45 10.33 12.98
N LYS A 216 1.57 9.36 13.29
CA LYS A 216 0.21 9.28 12.74
C LYS A 216 -0.55 10.61 12.86
N ASN A 217 -0.63 11.14 14.08
CA ASN A 217 -1.38 12.35 14.44
C ASN A 217 -0.51 13.59 14.66
N LYS A 218 0.82 13.49 14.50
CA LYS A 218 1.73 14.63 14.64
C LYS A 218 1.76 15.45 13.35
N ILE A 219 1.88 16.76 13.45
CA ILE A 219 2.21 17.61 12.30
C ILE A 219 3.59 17.16 11.79
N ARG A 220 3.72 17.02 10.47
CA ARG A 220 4.97 16.56 9.84
C ARG A 220 5.93 17.76 9.78
N PRO A 221 7.22 17.58 10.12
CA PRO A 221 8.15 18.69 10.11
C PRO A 221 8.37 19.22 8.69
N ILE A 222 8.52 20.53 8.55
CA ILE A 222 9.01 21.17 7.32
C ILE A 222 10.49 20.83 7.22
N LEU A 223 10.85 19.98 6.26
CA LEU A 223 12.20 19.47 6.08
C LEU A 223 12.91 20.10 4.89
N ILE A 224 14.24 20.08 4.92
CA ILE A 224 15.11 20.26 3.77
C ILE A 224 15.92 18.98 3.56
N ASN A 225 15.94 18.48 2.33
CA ASN A 225 16.72 17.32 1.92
C ASN A 225 17.82 17.78 0.96
N ASN A 226 19.04 17.26 1.11
CA ASN A 226 20.19 17.73 0.33
C ASN A 226 20.36 17.05 -1.05
N TRP A 227 19.51 16.10 -1.44
CA TRP A 227 19.67 15.29 -2.66
C TRP A 227 19.89 16.14 -3.91
N GLU A 228 18.92 16.96 -4.31
CA GLU A 228 19.07 17.81 -5.50
C GLU A 228 20.01 19.01 -5.27
N ALA A 229 20.27 19.37 -4.01
CA ALA A 229 21.15 20.48 -3.66
C ALA A 229 22.63 20.15 -3.88
N THR A 230 23.02 18.88 -3.69
CA THR A 230 24.42 18.47 -3.74
C THR A 230 24.68 17.17 -4.50
N TYR A 231 23.66 16.35 -4.73
CA TYR A 231 23.81 14.92 -5.07
C TYR A 231 24.87 14.29 -4.16
N PHE A 232 25.83 13.56 -4.72
CA PHE A 232 26.93 12.94 -3.98
C PHE A 232 28.03 13.93 -3.54
N ASN A 233 27.99 15.20 -3.94
CA ASN A 233 29.06 16.17 -3.70
C ASN A 233 28.82 17.04 -2.47
N PHE A 234 28.94 16.43 -1.28
CA PHE A 234 28.82 17.13 0.00
C PHE A 234 29.88 16.68 1.01
N THR A 235 30.06 17.53 2.03
CA THR A 235 30.89 17.28 3.22
C THR A 235 30.11 17.68 4.48
N THR A 236 30.65 17.38 5.67
CA THR A 236 30.12 17.88 6.95
C THR A 236 29.84 19.38 6.90
N GLU A 237 30.84 20.17 6.49
CA GLU A 237 30.74 21.64 6.49
C GLU A 237 29.62 22.13 5.57
N LYS A 238 29.49 21.53 4.38
CA LYS A 238 28.44 21.88 3.42
C LYS A 238 27.04 21.63 3.99
N LEU A 239 26.84 20.49 4.67
CA LEU A 239 25.57 20.17 5.31
C LEU A 239 25.26 21.10 6.50
N LEU A 240 26.27 21.47 7.28
CA LEU A 240 26.10 22.44 8.38
C LEU A 240 25.76 23.83 7.87
N ASP A 241 26.33 24.28 6.75
CA ASP A 241 25.96 25.55 6.13
C ASP A 241 24.50 25.53 5.65
N ILE A 242 24.05 24.41 5.05
CA ILE A 242 22.64 24.21 4.69
C ILE A 242 21.74 24.26 5.94
N ALA A 243 22.10 23.56 7.02
CA ALA A 243 21.34 23.58 8.28
C ALA A 243 21.23 24.98 8.89
N LYS A 244 22.31 25.76 8.91
CA LYS A 244 22.31 27.14 9.43
C LYS A 244 21.38 28.05 8.60
N GLU A 245 21.43 27.96 7.28
CA GLU A 245 20.54 28.74 6.41
C GLU A 245 19.08 28.29 6.53
N ALA A 246 18.85 26.99 6.68
CA ALA A 246 17.53 26.42 6.89
C ALA A 246 16.91 26.89 8.23
N SER A 247 17.71 26.91 9.30
CA SER A 247 17.32 27.43 10.63
C SER A 247 16.80 28.87 10.54
N LYS A 248 17.53 29.75 9.85
CA LYS A 248 17.15 31.17 9.65
C LYS A 248 15.81 31.35 8.94
N ARG A 249 15.35 30.32 8.20
CA ARG A 249 14.11 30.33 7.40
C ARG A 249 12.96 29.57 8.09
N GLY A 250 13.17 29.07 9.31
CA GLY A 250 12.15 28.34 10.07
C GLY A 250 11.95 26.89 9.60
N ILE A 251 12.91 26.31 8.89
CA ILE A 251 12.90 24.87 8.56
C ILE A 251 13.23 24.06 9.83
N GLU A 252 12.56 22.94 10.00
CA GLU A 252 12.50 22.20 11.27
C GLU A 252 13.35 20.92 11.27
N MET A 253 13.79 20.45 10.09
CA MET A 253 14.53 19.19 9.94
C MET A 253 15.47 19.23 8.74
N LEU A 254 16.70 18.75 8.93
CA LEU A 254 17.62 18.42 7.84
C LEU A 254 17.57 16.91 7.60
N VAL A 255 17.31 16.47 6.37
CA VAL A 255 17.44 15.08 5.95
C VAL A 255 18.71 14.94 5.12
N MET A 256 19.63 14.09 5.58
CA MET A 256 20.82 13.71 4.82
C MET A 256 20.48 12.53 3.89
N ASP A 257 20.57 12.77 2.59
CA ASP A 257 20.22 11.81 1.54
C ASP A 257 21.42 10.91 1.15
N ASP A 258 21.35 10.24 -0.02
CA ASP A 258 22.33 9.26 -0.49
C ASP A 258 23.76 9.84 -0.53
N GLY A 259 24.75 8.99 -0.23
CA GLY A 259 26.17 9.33 -0.26
C GLY A 259 26.90 9.36 1.09
N TRP A 260 26.20 9.15 2.20
CA TRP A 260 26.77 9.25 3.55
C TRP A 260 27.51 8.00 4.04
N PHE A 261 27.36 6.86 3.37
CA PHE A 261 27.81 5.55 3.83
C PHE A 261 28.92 4.96 2.95
N GLY A 262 29.69 4.01 3.48
CA GLY A 262 30.75 3.30 2.76
C GLY A 262 31.70 4.24 2.02
N LYS A 263 31.79 4.09 0.69
CA LYS A 263 32.49 4.99 -0.24
C LYS A 263 31.54 5.53 -1.32
N ARG A 264 30.29 5.80 -0.94
CA ARG A 264 29.18 6.18 -1.82
C ARG A 264 29.39 7.59 -2.42
N ASN A 265 30.24 7.68 -3.43
CA ASN A 265 30.52 8.90 -4.20
C ASN A 265 29.76 8.96 -5.54
N SER A 266 29.09 7.85 -5.87
CA SER A 266 28.26 7.65 -7.05
C SER A 266 27.26 6.53 -6.75
N ASP A 267 26.28 6.34 -7.63
CA ASP A 267 25.22 5.33 -7.50
C ASP A 267 25.66 3.89 -7.81
N ASN A 268 26.91 3.69 -8.25
CA ASN A 268 27.45 2.40 -8.72
C ASN A 268 28.24 1.58 -7.66
N CYS A 269 28.25 1.98 -6.37
CA CYS A 269 28.99 1.27 -5.31
C CYS A 269 28.34 1.36 -3.91
N SER A 270 28.82 0.58 -2.95
CA SER A 270 28.55 0.69 -1.49
C SER A 270 27.14 0.38 -0.94
N LEU A 271 26.15 0.04 -1.78
CA LEU A 271 24.88 -0.49 -1.24
C LEU A 271 25.15 -1.79 -0.46
N GLY A 272 24.82 -1.81 0.83
CA GLY A 272 25.14 -2.89 1.78
C GLY A 272 26.12 -2.48 2.87
N ASP A 273 26.92 -1.43 2.65
CA ASP A 273 27.94 -0.95 3.58
C ASP A 273 27.43 0.21 4.47
N TRP A 274 26.50 -0.09 5.38
CA TRP A 274 25.77 0.91 6.19
C TRP A 274 26.56 1.46 7.40
N PHE A 275 27.80 1.89 7.17
CA PHE A 275 28.63 2.63 8.12
C PHE A 275 29.06 3.97 7.51
N VAL A 276 29.31 4.97 8.35
CA VAL A 276 29.58 6.35 7.90
C VAL A 276 30.83 6.45 7.02
N ASN A 277 30.73 7.24 5.94
CA ASN A 277 31.86 7.65 5.12
C ASN A 277 32.56 8.85 5.78
N GLU A 278 33.56 8.60 6.61
CA GLU A 278 34.28 9.64 7.35
C GLU A 278 35.19 10.53 6.46
N GLU A 279 35.45 10.14 5.22
CA GLU A 279 36.15 11.01 4.26
C GLU A 279 35.28 12.22 3.89
N LYS A 280 33.96 12.02 3.76
CA LYS A 280 32.96 13.06 3.54
C LYS A 280 32.48 13.71 4.83
N ILE A 281 32.14 12.86 5.81
CA ILE A 281 31.52 13.26 7.07
C ILE A 281 32.59 13.24 8.15
N LYS A 282 33.50 14.23 8.09
CA LYS A 282 34.55 14.39 9.09
C LYS A 282 33.93 14.60 10.47
N GLY A 283 34.47 13.90 11.47
CA GLY A 283 33.91 13.82 12.82
C GLY A 283 32.80 12.78 13.00
N GLY A 284 32.41 12.10 11.92
CA GLY A 284 31.40 11.05 11.93
C GLY A 284 29.96 11.57 12.06
N LEU A 285 29.01 10.65 11.95
CA LEU A 285 27.58 10.98 11.92
C LEU A 285 27.10 11.66 13.22
N LYS A 286 27.62 11.22 14.37
CA LYS A 286 27.27 11.78 15.68
C LYS A 286 27.59 13.27 15.76
N HIS A 287 28.76 13.68 15.30
CA HIS A 287 29.16 15.09 15.29
C HIS A 287 28.22 15.92 14.42
N LEU A 288 27.92 15.46 13.20
CA LEU A 288 26.99 16.14 12.30
C LEU A 288 25.60 16.33 12.96
N VAL A 289 25.05 15.27 13.54
CA VAL A 289 23.73 15.32 14.21
C VAL A 289 23.73 16.31 15.37
N GLU A 290 24.78 16.31 16.21
CA GLU A 290 24.89 17.24 17.34
C GLU A 290 24.94 18.70 16.88
N GLU A 291 25.70 19.01 15.82
CA GLU A 291 25.80 20.36 15.28
C GLU A 291 24.51 20.83 14.58
N VAL A 292 23.80 19.93 13.89
CA VAL A 292 22.48 20.23 13.30
C VAL A 292 21.45 20.52 14.41
N ASN A 293 21.44 19.70 15.47
CA ASN A 293 20.56 19.93 16.62
C ASN A 293 20.87 21.24 17.35
N LYS A 294 22.14 21.67 17.43
CA LYS A 294 22.52 22.99 17.97
C LYS A 294 21.96 24.16 17.14
N CYS A 295 21.72 23.94 15.85
CA CYS A 295 21.05 24.91 14.98
C CYS A 295 19.52 24.94 15.18
N GLY A 296 18.97 24.08 16.05
CA GLY A 296 17.54 23.98 16.32
C GLY A 296 16.76 23.09 15.34
N LEU A 297 17.44 22.37 14.44
CA LEU A 297 16.82 21.45 13.50
C LEU A 297 16.84 20.03 14.04
N LYS A 298 15.82 19.24 13.70
CA LYS A 298 15.89 17.77 13.79
C LYS A 298 16.80 17.22 12.68
N PHE A 299 17.23 15.97 12.86
CA PHE A 299 17.98 15.19 11.88
C PHE A 299 17.30 13.84 11.67
#